data_AF-A0AA42QHA8-F1
#
_entry.id   AF-A0AA42QHA8-F1
#
_cell.length_a   1.000
_cell.length_b   1.000
_cell.length_c   1.000
_cell.angle_alpha   90.00
_cell.angle_beta   90.00
_cell.angle_gamma   90.00
#
_symmetry.space_group_name_H-M   'P 1'
#
loop_
_entity.id
_entity.type
_entity.pdbx_description
1 polymer ?
#
loop_
_entity_poly.entity_id
_entity_poly.type
_entity_poly.pdbx_seq_one_letter_code
_entity_poly.pdbx_strand_id
1 'polypeptide(L)'
;MSLEENSLAKKLLMEIGWLLMSDSFEKFSCIDFTALYGSVVSLRAFLVVRGRECFLVDSRDHQFSDLRMDVCSPGLERLLDEAVGGWVGGVSSYFDEILISGVVREATTRRDLASIAEVSRLTLFRDELVFEVIV
;
A
#
# COMPACT_ATOMS: atom_id res chain seq x y z
N MET A 1 10.11 -19.70 -31.71
CA MET A 1 9.75 -19.18 -30.37
C MET A 1 8.42 -18.49 -30.50
N SER A 2 7.39 -19.05 -29.87
CA SER A 2 6.01 -18.58 -30.01
C SER A 2 5.79 -17.30 -29.20
N LEU A 3 4.79 -16.50 -29.58
CA LEU A 3 4.39 -15.28 -28.86
C LEU A 3 4.05 -15.55 -27.37
N GLU A 4 3.67 -16.78 -27.03
CA GLU A 4 3.32 -17.19 -25.67
C GLU A 4 4.53 -17.29 -24.74
N GLU A 5 5.68 -17.75 -25.24
CA GLU A 5 6.94 -17.84 -24.46
C GLU A 5 7.42 -16.44 -24.03
N ASN A 6 7.16 -15.43 -24.86
CA ASN A 6 7.55 -14.04 -24.60
C ASN A 6 6.61 -13.34 -23.60
N SER A 7 5.33 -13.73 -23.56
CA SER A 7 4.35 -13.24 -22.59
C SER A 7 4.62 -13.79 -21.20
N LEU A 8 4.90 -15.10 -21.10
CA LEU A 8 5.32 -15.75 -19.85
C LEU A 8 6.65 -15.20 -19.36
N ALA A 9 7.64 -15.00 -20.22
CA ALA A 9 8.91 -14.39 -19.83
C ALA A 9 8.75 -12.95 -19.32
N LYS A 10 7.87 -12.13 -19.93
CA LYS A 10 7.55 -10.79 -19.42
C LYS A 10 6.82 -10.82 -18.08
N LYS A 11 5.87 -11.74 -17.91
CA LYS A 11 5.12 -11.90 -16.65
C LYS A 11 6.04 -12.38 -15.54
N LEU A 12 6.90 -13.36 -15.83
CA LEU A 12 7.91 -13.87 -14.92
C LEU A 12 8.96 -12.79 -14.60
N LEU A 13 9.37 -11.96 -15.56
CA LEU A 13 10.29 -10.84 -15.33
C LEU A 13 9.64 -9.70 -14.54
N MET A 14 8.34 -9.47 -14.68
CA MET A 14 7.59 -8.54 -13.81
C MET A 14 7.44 -9.10 -12.39
N GLU A 15 7.10 -10.39 -12.25
CA GLU A 15 6.97 -11.08 -10.95
C GLU A 15 8.34 -11.18 -10.24
N ILE A 16 9.41 -11.53 -10.95
CA ILE A 16 10.79 -11.58 -10.44
C ILE A 16 11.33 -10.16 -10.19
N GLY A 17 11.02 -9.20 -11.05
CA GLY A 17 11.36 -7.79 -10.84
C GLY A 17 10.69 -7.21 -9.60
N TRP A 18 9.46 -7.65 -9.28
CA TRP A 18 8.75 -7.31 -8.05
C TRP A 18 9.30 -8.03 -6.82
N LEU A 19 9.66 -9.32 -6.95
CA LEU A 19 10.29 -10.12 -5.88
C LEU A 19 11.71 -9.65 -5.54
N LEU A 20 12.43 -9.04 -6.49
CA LEU A 20 13.82 -8.59 -6.30
C LEU A 20 13.96 -7.10 -5.95
N MET A 21 12.90 -6.30 -6.08
CA MET A 21 12.90 -4.89 -5.65
C MET A 21 12.53 -4.79 -4.16
N SER A 22 13.53 -5.10 -3.34
CA SER A 22 13.65 -4.83 -1.91
C SER A 22 12.77 -5.64 -0.94
N ASP A 23 13.38 -6.67 -0.36
CA ASP A 23 13.03 -7.27 0.95
C ASP A 23 13.20 -6.30 2.13
N SER A 24 13.32 -5.00 1.87
CA SER A 24 13.48 -3.99 2.91
C SER A 24 12.33 -3.01 2.86
N PHE A 25 11.37 -3.20 3.76
CA PHE A 25 10.50 -2.12 4.20
C PHE A 25 11.40 -0.98 4.68
N GLU A 26 11.37 0.17 4.00
CA GLU A 26 11.96 1.37 4.56
C GLU A 26 11.15 1.72 5.81
N LYS A 27 11.82 1.73 6.96
CA LYS A 27 11.17 2.15 8.20
C LYS A 27 10.75 3.59 8.05
N PHE A 28 9.49 3.89 8.37
CA PHE A 28 8.97 5.26 8.25
C PHE A 28 9.74 6.24 9.14
N SER A 29 10.31 5.76 10.24
CA SER A 29 11.20 6.55 11.11
C SER A 29 12.51 7.01 10.45
N CYS A 30 12.91 6.41 9.32
CA CYS A 30 14.12 6.77 8.60
C CYS A 30 13.84 7.64 7.35
N ILE A 31 12.56 7.87 7.03
CA ILE A 31 12.15 8.63 5.84
C ILE A 31 11.95 10.09 6.24
N ASP A 32 12.66 10.99 5.55
CA ASP A 32 12.33 12.42 5.59
C ASP A 32 11.17 12.69 4.61
N PHE A 33 9.94 12.56 5.10
CA PHE A 33 8.76 12.78 4.28
C PHE A 33 8.65 14.22 3.77
N THR A 34 9.16 15.20 4.51
CA THR A 34 9.10 16.61 4.09
C THR A 34 9.92 16.84 2.82
N ALA A 35 11.05 16.16 2.68
CA ALA A 35 11.84 16.19 1.44
C ALA A 35 11.12 15.56 0.23
N LEU A 36 10.10 14.73 0.47
CA LEU A 36 9.36 14.00 -0.56
C LEU A 36 8.04 14.68 -0.97
N TYR A 37 7.61 15.74 -0.29
CA TYR A 37 6.33 16.40 -0.59
C TYR A 37 6.23 16.85 -2.05
N GLY A 38 5.09 16.53 -2.67
CA GLY A 38 4.80 16.75 -4.09
C GLY A 38 5.38 15.69 -5.04
N SER A 39 6.20 14.76 -4.53
CA SER A 39 6.77 13.68 -5.33
C SER A 39 5.84 12.47 -5.40
N VAL A 40 5.90 11.74 -6.52
CA VAL A 40 5.29 10.41 -6.63
C VAL A 40 6.24 9.38 -6.03
N VAL A 41 5.73 8.58 -5.10
CA VAL A 41 6.49 7.49 -4.46
C VAL A 41 5.74 6.17 -4.63
N SER A 42 6.48 5.08 -4.53
CA SER A 42 5.95 3.73 -4.38
C SER A 42 6.42 3.16 -3.05
N LEU A 43 5.48 2.74 -2.21
CA LEU A 43 5.74 2.25 -0.85
C LEU A 43 5.17 0.85 -0.68
N ARG A 44 5.95 -0.02 -0.03
CA ARG A 44 5.49 -1.29 0.49
C ARG A 44 5.22 -1.13 1.98
N ALA A 45 4.00 -1.39 2.42
CA ALA A 45 3.55 -1.11 3.78
C ALA A 45 2.35 -1.99 4.15
N PHE A 46 1.92 -1.95 5.41
CA PHE A 46 0.65 -2.53 5.84
C PHE A 46 -0.44 -1.46 5.83
N LEU A 47 -1.50 -1.71 5.08
CA LEU A 47 -2.70 -0.90 5.07
C LEU A 47 -3.58 -1.25 6.27
N VAL A 48 -3.94 -0.25 7.06
CA VAL A 48 -4.89 -0.36 8.15
C VAL A 48 -6.12 0.48 7.82
N VAL A 49 -7.27 -0.16 7.71
CA VAL A 49 -8.57 0.52 7.68
C VAL A 49 -9.30 0.20 8.98
N ARG A 50 -9.57 1.22 9.79
CA ARG A 50 -10.26 1.06 11.08
C ARG A 50 -11.24 2.20 11.31
N GLY A 51 -12.52 1.87 11.32
CA GLY A 51 -13.58 2.86 11.54
C GLY A 51 -13.57 3.91 10.43
N ARG A 52 -13.09 5.12 10.73
CA ARG A 52 -12.94 6.22 9.74
C ARG A 52 -11.49 6.52 9.39
N GLU A 53 -10.55 5.75 9.93
CA GLU A 53 -9.12 5.92 9.68
C GLU A 53 -8.66 4.99 8.57
N CYS A 54 -7.85 5.51 7.64
CA CYS A 54 -7.17 4.75 6.62
C CYS A 54 -5.71 5.22 6.56
N PHE A 55 -4.79 4.33 6.90
CA PHE A 55 -3.38 4.68 7.06
C PHE A 55 -2.45 3.51 6.77
N LEU A 56 -1.19 3.82 6.53
CA LEU A 56 -0.10 2.88 6.32
C LEU A 56 0.80 2.81 7.53
N VAL A 57 1.32 1.63 7.81
CA VAL A 57 2.40 1.40 8.78
C VAL A 57 3.49 0.52 8.16
N ASP A 58 4.72 0.67 8.62
CA ASP A 58 5.90 0.00 8.05
C ASP A 58 6.08 -1.46 8.54
N SER A 59 5.27 -1.93 9.48
CA SER A 59 5.36 -3.29 10.04
C SER A 59 4.02 -3.85 10.48
N ARG A 60 3.88 -5.18 10.41
CA ARG A 60 2.72 -5.94 10.91
C ARG A 60 2.50 -5.77 12.41
N ASP A 61 3.54 -5.46 13.17
CA ASP A 61 3.41 -5.26 14.62
C ASP A 61 2.96 -3.84 14.98
N HIS A 62 2.83 -2.95 13.99
CA HIS A 62 2.63 -1.51 14.18
C HIS A 62 1.19 -1.03 13.93
N GLN A 63 0.17 -1.90 13.95
CA GLN A 63 -1.24 -1.48 13.70
C GLN A 63 -1.78 -0.38 14.64
N PHE A 64 -1.13 -0.15 15.79
CA PHE A 64 -1.44 0.90 16.76
C PHE A 64 -0.35 1.97 16.89
N SER A 65 0.64 1.96 16.01
CA SER A 65 1.77 2.90 16.03
C SER A 65 1.33 4.31 15.69
N ASP A 66 2.00 5.30 16.28
CA ASP A 66 1.90 6.70 15.88
C ASP A 66 2.85 7.03 14.70
N LEU A 67 3.76 6.12 14.33
CA LEU A 67 4.57 6.21 13.12
C LEU A 67 3.78 5.66 11.93
N ARG A 68 2.88 6.49 11.40
CA ARG A 68 1.96 6.12 10.33
C ARG A 68 1.82 7.22 9.28
N MET A 69 1.36 6.84 8.10
CA MET A 69 1.09 7.75 6.98
C MET A 69 -0.38 7.65 6.61
N ASP A 70 -1.12 8.76 6.55
CA ASP A 70 -2.54 8.70 6.17
C ASP A 70 -2.70 8.43 4.67
N VAL A 71 -3.77 7.72 4.29
CA VAL A 71 -4.11 7.44 2.89
C VAL A 71 -5.31 8.30 2.50
N CYS A 72 -5.07 9.31 1.67
CA CYS A 72 -6.12 10.17 1.13
C CYS A 72 -6.64 9.60 -0.19
N SER A 73 -7.48 8.56 -0.10
CA SER A 73 -8.10 7.91 -1.26
C SER A 73 -9.60 7.69 -1.02
N PRO A 74 -10.47 8.63 -1.43
CA PRO A 74 -11.91 8.52 -1.23
C PRO A 74 -12.48 7.23 -1.84
N GLY A 75 -13.29 6.51 -1.07
CA GLY A 75 -13.91 5.26 -1.54
C GLY A 75 -12.99 4.04 -1.58
N LEU A 76 -11.75 4.14 -1.07
CA LEU A 76 -10.79 3.03 -1.05
C LEU A 76 -11.34 1.78 -0.35
N GLU A 77 -12.02 1.92 0.80
CA GLU A 77 -12.60 0.77 1.50
C GLU A 77 -13.60 -0.01 0.62
N ARG A 78 -14.46 0.69 -0.12
CA ARG A 78 -15.37 0.06 -1.09
C ARG A 78 -14.62 -0.66 -2.22
N LEU A 79 -13.55 -0.06 -2.73
CA LEU A 79 -12.74 -0.68 -3.79
C LEU A 79 -12.04 -1.95 -3.28
N LEU A 80 -11.59 -1.94 -2.03
CA LEU A 80 -11.04 -3.13 -1.38
C LEU A 80 -12.12 -4.20 -1.20
N ASP A 81 -13.32 -3.81 -0.76
CA ASP A 81 -14.45 -4.74 -0.60
C ASP A 81 -14.80 -5.43 -1.93
N GLU A 82 -14.75 -4.68 -3.04
CA GLU A 82 -14.98 -5.20 -4.39
C GLU A 82 -13.86 -6.14 -4.87
N ALA A 83 -12.61 -5.87 -4.48
CA ALA A 83 -11.46 -6.64 -4.93
C ALA A 83 -11.25 -7.95 -4.14
N VAL A 84 -11.40 -7.91 -2.81
CA VAL A 84 -11.01 -9.03 -1.92
C VAL A 84 -12.10 -9.45 -0.93
N GLY A 85 -13.22 -8.74 -0.89
CA GLY A 85 -14.24 -8.91 0.12
C GLY A 85 -13.84 -8.27 1.46
N GLY A 86 -14.85 -7.69 2.13
CA GLY A 86 -14.69 -7.08 3.45
C GLY A 86 -14.34 -8.10 4.53
N TRP A 87 -13.49 -7.69 5.47
CA TRP A 87 -13.17 -8.49 6.66
C TRP A 87 -14.25 -8.35 7.73
N VAL A 88 -14.58 -9.44 8.43
CA VAL A 88 -15.54 -9.45 9.54
C VAL A 88 -14.89 -10.03 10.79
N GLY A 89 -15.02 -9.33 11.92
CA GLY A 89 -14.64 -9.86 13.25
C GLY A 89 -13.30 -9.37 13.82
N GLY A 90 -12.64 -8.40 13.18
CA GLY A 90 -11.42 -7.76 13.65
C GLY A 90 -11.64 -6.34 14.19
N VAL A 91 -10.60 -5.78 14.85
CA VAL A 91 -10.56 -4.36 15.23
C VAL A 91 -10.37 -3.43 14.03
N SER A 92 -9.96 -3.96 12.88
CA SER A 92 -9.74 -3.27 11.62
C SER A 92 -10.51 -4.00 10.51
N SER A 93 -11.10 -3.25 9.57
CA SER A 93 -11.74 -3.78 8.36
C SER A 93 -10.70 -4.32 7.36
N TYR A 94 -9.48 -3.78 7.40
CA TYR A 94 -8.35 -4.23 6.59
C TYR A 94 -7.08 -4.16 7.41
N PHE A 95 -6.27 -5.20 7.29
CA PHE A 95 -4.91 -5.22 7.82
C PHE A 95 -4.02 -6.09 6.94
N ASP A 96 -3.68 -5.56 5.78
CA ASP A 96 -3.05 -6.30 4.71
C ASP A 96 -1.77 -5.62 4.27
N GLU A 97 -0.81 -6.41 3.83
CA GLU A 97 0.36 -5.86 3.16
C GLU A 97 -0.05 -5.35 1.78
N ILE A 98 0.45 -4.19 1.39
CA ILE A 98 0.19 -3.57 0.10
C ILE A 98 1.46 -3.01 -0.53
N LEU A 99 1.45 -2.87 -1.86
CA LEU A 99 2.25 -1.88 -2.57
C LEU A 99 1.33 -0.76 -3.05
N ILE A 100 1.64 0.47 -2.69
CA ILE A 100 0.86 1.66 -3.05
C ILE A 100 1.74 2.68 -3.73
N SER A 101 1.23 3.33 -4.78
CA SER A 101 1.90 4.44 -5.44
C SER A 101 1.00 5.66 -5.50
N GLY A 102 1.54 6.83 -5.19
CA GLY A 102 0.79 8.07 -5.10
C GLY A 102 1.68 9.26 -4.79
N VAL A 103 1.08 10.44 -4.67
CA VAL A 103 1.75 11.70 -4.36
C VAL A 103 1.87 11.87 -2.84
N VAL A 104 3.07 12.10 -2.34
CA VAL A 104 3.29 12.44 -0.93
C VAL A 104 2.85 13.88 -0.67
N ARG A 105 2.04 14.08 0.36
CA ARG A 105 1.57 15.39 0.82
C ARG A 105 1.79 15.55 2.32
N GLU A 106 1.61 16.78 2.78
CA GLU A 106 1.50 17.05 4.21
C GLU A 106 0.34 16.23 4.82
N ALA A 107 0.55 15.74 6.03
CA ALA A 107 -0.43 14.93 6.75
C ALA A 107 -1.76 15.68 6.94
N THR A 108 -2.88 14.95 6.83
CA THR A 108 -4.21 15.55 7.05
C THR A 108 -4.54 15.72 8.53
N THR A 109 -3.83 15.03 9.41
CA THR A 109 -3.93 15.15 10.87
C THR A 109 -2.56 15.33 11.51
N ARG A 110 -2.52 15.91 12.72
CA ARG A 110 -1.25 16.10 13.47
C ARG A 110 -0.60 14.79 13.94
N ARG A 111 -1.28 13.66 13.79
CA ARG A 111 -0.81 12.36 14.27
C ARG A 111 0.03 11.64 13.22
N ASP A 112 -0.20 11.93 11.95
CA ASP A 112 0.40 11.20 10.85
C ASP A 112 1.66 11.94 10.37
N LEU A 113 2.64 11.17 9.87
CA LEU A 113 3.92 11.73 9.40
C LEU A 113 3.78 12.46 8.06
N ALA A 114 2.89 11.95 7.21
CA ALA A 114 2.57 12.46 5.88
C ALA A 114 1.26 11.84 5.39
N SER A 115 0.77 12.32 4.26
CA SER A 115 -0.35 11.74 3.53
C SER A 115 0.12 11.18 2.18
N ILE A 116 -0.41 10.04 1.75
CA ILE A 116 -0.34 9.60 0.35
C ILE A 116 -1.68 9.85 -0.31
N ALA A 117 -1.67 10.67 -1.35
CA ALA A 117 -2.84 11.09 -2.10
C ALA A 117 -2.68 10.75 -3.58
N GLU A 118 -3.72 10.99 -4.39
CA GLU A 118 -3.67 10.75 -5.85
C GLU A 118 -3.13 9.33 -6.15
N VAL A 119 -3.68 8.35 -5.44
CA VAL A 119 -3.22 6.96 -5.52
C VAL A 119 -3.43 6.49 -6.96
N SER A 120 -2.33 6.11 -7.61
CA SER A 120 -2.31 5.71 -9.03
C SER A 120 -2.19 4.20 -9.20
N ARG A 121 -1.74 3.49 -8.17
CA ARG A 121 -1.65 2.03 -8.13
C ARG A 121 -1.78 1.55 -6.70
N LEU A 122 -2.57 0.50 -6.50
CA LEU A 122 -2.62 -0.23 -5.24
C LEU A 122 -2.68 -1.73 -5.53
N THR A 123 -1.76 -2.47 -4.92
CA THR A 123 -1.67 -3.93 -4.98
C THR A 123 -1.73 -4.47 -3.57
N LEU A 124 -2.67 -5.37 -3.29
CA LEU A 124 -2.87 -5.96 -1.98
C LEU A 124 -2.40 -7.42 -1.96
N PHE A 125 -1.74 -7.81 -0.87
CA PHE A 125 -1.23 -9.17 -0.62
C PHE A 125 -1.98 -9.80 0.54
N ARG A 126 -2.73 -10.87 0.27
CA ARG A 126 -3.54 -11.59 1.28
C ARG A 126 -3.55 -13.08 0.97
N ASP A 127 -3.29 -13.91 1.97
CA ASP A 127 -3.36 -15.38 1.89
C ASP A 127 -2.64 -15.95 0.65
N GLU A 128 -1.41 -15.46 0.39
CA GLU A 128 -0.57 -15.83 -0.76
C GLU A 128 -1.11 -15.40 -2.14
N LEU A 129 -2.22 -14.67 -2.17
CA LEU A 129 -2.82 -14.08 -3.36
C LEU A 129 -2.45 -12.60 -3.52
N VAL A 130 -2.42 -12.16 -4.78
CA VAL A 130 -2.12 -10.78 -5.17
C VAL A 130 -3.33 -10.19 -5.88
N PHE A 131 -3.79 -9.04 -5.40
CA PHE A 131 -4.96 -8.34 -5.92
C PHE A 131 -4.59 -6.95 -6.40
N GLU A 132 -4.81 -6.64 -7.67
CA GLU A 132 -4.72 -5.27 -8.17
C GLU A 132 -6.04 -4.55 -7.89
N VAL A 133 -5.98 -3.47 -7.12
CA VAL A 133 -7.12 -2.62 -6.80
C VAL A 133 -7.12 -1.44 -7.75
N ILE A 134 -8.18 -1.31 -8.54
CA ILE A 134 -8.34 -0.22 -9.50
C ILE A 134 -8.82 1.01 -8.75
N VAL A 135 -7.95 2.03 -8.67
CA VAL A 135 -8.12 3.28 -7.91
C VAL A 135 -8.62 4.42 -8.79
#